data_AF-A0A0G3H3E3-F1
#
_entry.id   AF-A0A0G3H3E3-F1
#
_cell.length_a   1.000
_cell.length_b   1.000
_cell.length_c   1.000
_cell.angle_alpha   90.00
_cell.angle_beta   90.00
_cell.angle_gamma   90.00
#
_symmetry.space_group_name_H-M   'P 1'
#
loop_
_entity.id
_entity.type
_entity.pdbx_description
1 polymer ?
#
loop_
_entity_poly.entity_id
_entity_poly.type
_entity_poly.pdbx_seq_one_letter_code
_entity_poly.pdbx_strand_id
1 'polypeptide(L)'
;MFRTESDVMLATAGRVDSTNNEVQGELGRLQGVVDGIRGSWAGSAQVSFDSLMQRWNNSARELREALTSISDNIRHNAQSFDSTEADNAQAFSNVGGQGLAL
;
A
#
# COMPACT_ATOMS: atom_id res chain seq x y z
N MET A 1 16.14 12.17 14.91
CA MET A 1 16.08 10.74 14.54
C MET A 1 14.65 10.39 14.09
N PHE A 2 13.61 10.70 14.86
CA PHE A 2 12.20 10.41 14.51
C PHE A 2 11.66 11.11 13.24
N ARG A 3 11.98 12.39 12.99
CA ARG A 3 11.66 13.03 11.70
C ARG A 3 12.21 12.31 10.47
N THR A 4 13.44 11.79 10.57
CA THR A 4 14.05 10.98 9.51
C THR A 4 13.35 9.63 9.35
N GLU A 5 12.79 9.07 10.43
CA GLU A 5 11.97 7.86 10.37
C GLU A 5 10.65 8.11 9.65
N SER A 6 9.95 9.23 9.92
CA SER A 6 8.73 9.62 9.19
C SER A 6 9.01 9.76 7.68
N ASP A 7 10.09 10.44 7.29
CA ASP A 7 10.50 10.57 5.89
C ASP A 7 10.74 9.20 5.22
N VAL A 8 11.40 8.27 5.91
CA VAL A 8 11.64 6.90 5.44
C VAL A 8 10.33 6.13 5.30
N MET A 9 9.38 6.31 6.21
CA MET A 9 8.07 5.69 6.15
C MET A 9 7.26 6.21 4.97
N LEU A 10 7.23 7.52 4.74
CA LEU A 10 6.58 8.12 3.56
C LEU A 10 7.18 7.61 2.25
N ALA A 11 8.51 7.54 2.16
CA ALA A 11 9.19 6.95 1.01
C ALA A 11 8.82 5.47 0.81
N THR A 12 8.67 4.72 1.90
CA THR A 12 8.26 3.31 1.86
C THR A 12 6.81 3.15 1.39
N ALA A 13 5.88 3.99 1.86
CA ALA A 13 4.51 4.00 1.36
C ALA A 13 4.46 4.28 -0.16
N GLY A 14 5.27 5.22 -0.65
CA GLY A 14 5.40 5.50 -2.09
C GLY A 14 5.94 4.32 -2.90
N ARG A 15 6.86 3.53 -2.33
CA ARG A 15 7.34 2.28 -2.95
C ARG A 15 6.23 1.23 -3.02
N VAL A 16 5.43 1.07 -1.97
CA VAL A 16 4.29 0.13 -1.95
C VAL A 16 3.27 0.51 -3.04
N ASP A 17 2.97 1.79 -3.20
CA ASP A 17 2.08 2.25 -4.28
C ASP A 17 2.65 1.94 -5.67
N SER A 18 3.96 2.16 -5.86
CA SER A 18 4.64 1.86 -7.12
C SER A 18 4.55 0.37 -7.45
N THR A 19 4.84 -0.50 -6.46
CA THR A 19 4.66 -1.94 -6.59
C THR A 19 3.22 -2.33 -6.88
N ASN A 20 2.24 -1.68 -6.24
CA ASN A 20 0.82 -1.94 -6.52
C ASN A 20 0.48 -1.62 -7.99
N ASN A 21 0.96 -0.49 -8.51
CA ASN A 21 0.76 -0.13 -9.92
C ASN A 21 1.39 -1.14 -10.89
N GLU A 22 2.61 -1.61 -10.59
CA GLU A 22 3.28 -2.65 -11.37
C GLU A 22 2.48 -3.97 -11.36
N VAL A 23 1.99 -4.38 -10.19
CA VAL A 23 1.12 -5.55 -10.03
C VAL A 23 -0.16 -5.39 -10.85
N GLN A 24 -0.82 -4.23 -10.82
CA GLN A 24 -2.00 -3.98 -11.66
C GLN A 24 -1.70 -4.12 -13.15
N GLY A 25 -0.54 -3.61 -13.59
CA GLY A 25 -0.08 -3.75 -14.97
C GLY A 25 0.12 -5.22 -15.36
N GLU A 26 0.73 -6.02 -14.49
CA GLU A 26 0.97 -7.44 -14.74
C GLU A 26 -0.33 -8.25 -14.75
N LEU A 27 -1.25 -7.98 -13.81
CA LEU A 27 -2.57 -8.59 -13.77
C LEU A 27 -3.36 -8.32 -15.07
N GLY A 28 -3.29 -7.09 -15.59
CA GLY A 28 -3.90 -6.73 -16.87
C GLY A 28 -3.26 -7.44 -18.06
N ARG A 29 -1.93 -7.57 -18.08
CA ARG A 29 -1.21 -8.35 -19.10
C ARG A 29 -1.64 -9.82 -19.10
N LEU A 30 -1.67 -10.44 -17.92
CA LEU A 30 -2.10 -11.83 -17.76
C LEU A 30 -3.54 -12.03 -18.22
N GLN A 31 -4.45 -11.11 -17.87
CA GLN A 31 -5.83 -11.16 -18.36
C GLN A 31 -5.90 -11.12 -19.89
N GLY A 32 -5.12 -10.25 -20.55
CA GLY A 32 -5.09 -10.17 -22.02
C GLY A 32 -4.57 -11.45 -22.69
N VAL A 33 -3.53 -12.08 -22.13
CA VAL A 33 -3.03 -13.38 -22.61
C VAL A 33 -4.13 -14.45 -22.48
N VAL A 34 -4.81 -14.46 -21.35
CA VAL A 34 -5.87 -15.42 -21.04
C VAL A 34 -7.08 -15.25 -21.96
N ASP A 35 -7.51 -14.03 -22.25
CA ASP A 35 -8.59 -13.75 -23.20
C ASP A 35 -8.21 -14.16 -24.64
N GLY A 36 -6.94 -14.03 -25.01
CA GLY A 36 -6.43 -14.44 -26.34
C GLY A 36 -6.49 -15.96 -26.58
N ILE A 37 -6.29 -16.77 -25.54
CA ILE A 37 -6.34 -18.24 -25.65
C ILE A 37 -7.75 -18.80 -25.42
N ARG A 38 -8.69 -18.01 -24.92
CA ARG A 38 -10.06 -18.43 -24.60
C ARG A 38 -10.78 -19.11 -25.76
N GLY A 39 -10.56 -18.62 -26.99
CA GLY A 39 -11.16 -19.21 -28.20
C GLY A 39 -10.71 -20.65 -28.50
N SER A 40 -9.60 -21.10 -27.92
CA SER A 40 -9.08 -22.46 -28.08
C SER A 40 -9.68 -23.48 -27.10
N TRP A 41 -10.36 -23.02 -26.04
CA TRP A 41 -10.87 -23.89 -24.96
C TRP A 41 -12.39 -24.03 -25.08
N ALA A 42 -12.87 -24.78 -26.07
CA ALA A 42 -14.29 -25.04 -26.28
C ALA A 42 -14.80 -26.26 -25.47
N GLY A 43 -16.07 -26.24 -25.03
CA GLY A 43 -16.73 -27.36 -24.36
C GLY A 43 -16.56 -27.36 -22.83
N SER A 44 -16.30 -28.52 -22.22
CA SER A 44 -16.18 -28.66 -20.75
C SER A 44 -15.06 -27.81 -20.15
N ALA A 45 -14.01 -27.51 -20.93
CA ALA A 45 -12.90 -26.64 -20.52
C ALA A 45 -13.34 -25.19 -20.28
N GLN A 46 -14.43 -24.73 -20.90
CA GLN A 46 -14.94 -23.37 -20.75
C GLN A 46 -15.43 -23.11 -19.32
N VAL A 47 -16.13 -24.06 -18.70
CA VAL A 47 -16.65 -23.90 -17.32
C VAL A 47 -15.51 -23.81 -16.31
N SER A 48 -14.50 -24.68 -16.43
CA SER A 48 -13.32 -24.64 -15.57
C SER A 48 -12.53 -23.34 -15.75
N PHE A 49 -12.44 -22.84 -16.97
CA PHE A 49 -11.83 -21.56 -17.28
C PHE A 49 -12.58 -20.37 -16.67
N ASP A 50 -13.91 -20.34 -16.82
CA ASP A 50 -14.74 -19.28 -16.24
C ASP A 50 -14.60 -19.24 -14.71
N SER A 51 -14.56 -20.39 -14.06
CA SER A 51 -14.30 -20.50 -12.61
C SER A 51 -12.90 -20.01 -12.23
N LEU A 52 -11.87 -20.38 -13.00
CA LEU A 52 -10.50 -19.89 -12.80
C LEU A 52 -10.44 -18.37 -12.91
N MET A 53 -11.09 -17.79 -13.92
CA MET A 53 -11.11 -16.34 -14.14
C MET A 53 -11.84 -15.59 -13.02
N GLN A 54 -12.93 -16.14 -12.49
CA GLN A 54 -13.59 -15.55 -11.32
C GLN A 54 -12.67 -15.52 -10.10
N ARG A 55 -12.01 -16.65 -9.81
CA ARG A 55 -11.05 -16.74 -8.68
C ARG A 55 -9.88 -15.79 -8.87
N TRP A 56 -9.32 -15.74 -10.08
CA TRP A 56 -8.26 -14.81 -10.45
C TRP A 56 -8.64 -13.35 -10.19
N ASN A 57 -9.81 -12.92 -10.67
CA ASN A 57 -10.31 -11.57 -10.48
C ASN A 57 -10.50 -11.22 -9.00
N ASN A 58 -10.94 -12.19 -8.18
CA ASN A 58 -11.06 -11.99 -6.74
C ASN A 58 -9.69 -11.82 -6.08
N SER A 59 -8.74 -12.73 -6.34
CA SER A 59 -7.39 -12.63 -5.79
C SER A 59 -6.66 -11.36 -6.23
N ALA A 60 -6.87 -10.91 -7.46
CA ALA A 60 -6.36 -9.63 -7.98
C ALA A 60 -6.90 -8.41 -7.21
N ARG A 61 -8.19 -8.44 -6.83
CA ARG A 61 -8.81 -7.38 -6.02
C ARG A 61 -8.28 -7.41 -4.59
N GLU A 62 -8.24 -8.58 -3.97
CA GLU A 62 -7.72 -8.77 -2.61
C GLU A 62 -6.27 -8.28 -2.49
N LEU A 63 -5.43 -8.61 -3.48
CA LEU A 63 -4.04 -8.14 -3.51
C LEU A 63 -3.95 -6.61 -3.58
N ARG A 64 -4.78 -5.98 -4.42
CA ARG A 64 -4.84 -4.52 -4.54
C ARG A 64 -5.24 -3.86 -3.22
N GLU A 65 -6.31 -4.36 -2.61
CA GLU A 65 -6.83 -3.83 -1.35
C GLU A 65 -5.81 -3.98 -0.23
N ALA A 66 -5.11 -5.12 -0.16
CA ALA A 66 -4.05 -5.35 0.81
C ALA A 66 -2.89 -4.35 0.62
N LEU A 67 -2.41 -4.15 -0.61
CA LEU A 67 -1.31 -3.22 -0.88
C LEU A 67 -1.69 -1.76 -0.58
N THR A 68 -2.90 -1.34 -0.94
CA THR A 68 -3.42 -0.01 -0.57
C THR A 68 -3.51 0.14 0.95
N SER A 69 -4.06 -0.85 1.65
CA SER A 69 -4.14 -0.82 3.10
C SER A 69 -2.76 -0.73 3.76
N ILE A 70 -1.75 -1.43 3.22
CA ILE A 70 -0.38 -1.35 3.70
C ILE A 70 0.18 0.07 3.53
N SER A 71 0.04 0.69 2.35
CA SER A 71 0.58 2.03 2.13
C SER A 71 -0.13 3.10 2.98
N ASP A 72 -1.44 2.97 3.16
CA ASP A 72 -2.22 3.86 4.03
C ASP A 72 -1.83 3.71 5.51
N ASN A 73 -1.65 2.48 6.00
CA ASN A 73 -1.17 2.24 7.36
C ASN A 73 0.22 2.84 7.60
N ILE A 74 1.13 2.73 6.63
CA ILE A 74 2.47 3.32 6.74
C ILE A 74 2.38 4.85 6.82
N ARG A 75 1.54 5.49 6.00
CA ARG A 75 1.31 6.95 6.05
C ARG A 75 0.71 7.40 7.37
N HIS A 76 -0.29 6.67 7.85
CA HIS A 76 -0.93 6.97 9.14
C HIS A 76 0.09 6.92 10.28
N ASN A 77 0.93 5.88 10.29
CA ASN A 77 1.97 5.77 11.29
C ASN A 77 2.98 6.93 11.18
N ALA A 78 3.43 7.29 9.98
CA ALA A 78 4.35 8.42 9.76
C ALA A 78 3.78 9.73 10.33
N GLN A 79 2.51 10.03 10.07
CA GLN A 79 1.82 11.21 10.62
C GLN A 79 1.74 11.18 12.16
N SER A 80 1.47 10.01 12.73
CA SER A 80 1.44 9.82 14.20
C SER A 80 2.81 10.08 14.84
N PHE A 81 3.88 9.63 14.19
CA PHE A 81 5.26 9.93 14.60
C PHE A 81 5.55 11.44 14.55
N ASP A 82 5.19 12.11 13.46
CA ASP A 82 5.41 13.56 13.33
C ASP A 82 4.63 14.38 14.37
N SER A 83 3.38 14.01 14.65
CA SER A 83 2.56 14.66 15.69
C SER A 83 3.19 14.49 17.06
N THR A 84 3.64 13.28 17.38
CA THR A 84 4.29 12.98 18.66
C THR A 84 5.60 13.78 18.83
N GLU A 85 6.36 13.99 17.75
CA GLU A 85 7.54 14.85 17.78
C GLU A 85 7.19 16.32 18.06
N ALA A 86 6.15 16.85 17.41
CA ALA A 86 5.70 18.22 17.62
C ALA A 86 5.27 18.45 19.08
N ASP A 87 4.50 17.53 19.66
CA ASP A 87 4.02 17.61 21.04
C ASP A 87 5.20 17.57 22.03
N ASN A 88 6.15 16.65 21.82
CA ASN A 88 7.35 16.55 22.65
C ASN A 88 8.21 17.82 22.56
N ALA A 89 8.42 18.36 21.36
CA ALA A 89 9.20 19.59 21.18
C ALA A 89 8.56 20.80 21.88
N GLN A 90 7.23 20.92 21.82
CA GLN A 90 6.49 21.94 22.56
C GLN A 90 6.64 21.78 24.07
N ALA A 91 6.52 20.54 24.58
CA ALA A 91 6.70 20.25 26.00
C ALA A 91 8.11 20.64 26.48
N PHE A 92 9.16 20.29 25.73
CA PHE A 92 10.53 20.68 26.05
C PHE A 92 10.74 22.20 26.01
N SER A 93 10.18 22.90 25.02
CA SER A 93 10.24 24.36 24.95
C SER A 93 9.59 25.02 26.19
N ASN A 94 8.45 24.49 26.63
CA ASN A 94 7.74 25.00 27.80
C ASN A 94 8.54 24.78 29.11
N VAL A 95 9.19 23.62 29.26
CA VAL A 95 10.05 23.33 30.42
C VAL A 95 11.33 24.17 30.39
N GLY A 96 11.97 24.33 29.22
CA GLY A 96 13.16 25.17 29.06
C GLY A 96 12.91 26.65 29.35
N GLY A 97 11.71 27.15 29.02
CA GLY A 97 11.28 28.51 29.37
C GLY A 97 11.03 28.72 30.86
N GLN A 98 10.58 27.69 31.58
CA GLN A 98 10.40 27.75 33.04
C GLN A 98 11.72 27.64 33.81
N GLY A 99 12.73 26.94 33.27
CA GLY A 99 14.04 26.76 33.92
C GLY A 99 14.98 27.98 33.87
N LEU A 100 14.72 28.96 33.00
CA LEU A 100 15.52 30.19 32.87
C LEU A 100 14.98 31.37 33.70
N ALA A 101 13.94 31.14 34.50
CA ALA A 101 13.37 32.13 35.41
C ALA A 101 13.94 31.96 36.83
N LEU A 102 15.26 32.05 37.00
CA LEU A 102 15.97 32.15 38.29
C LEU A 102 17.23 33.02 38.10
#